data_AF-A0A1I0NSB5-F1
#
_entry.id   AF-A0A1I0NSB5-F1
#
_cell.length_a   1.000
_cell.length_b   1.000
_cell.length_c   1.000
_cell.angle_alpha   90.00
_cell.angle_beta   90.00
_cell.angle_gamma   90.00
#
_symmetry.space_group_name_H-M   'P 1'
#
loop_
_entity.id
_entity.type
_entity.pdbx_description
1 polymer ?
#
loop_
_entity_poly.entity_id
_entity_poly.type
_entity_poly.pdbx_seq_one_letter_code
_entity_poly.pdbx_strand_id
1 'polypeptide(L)' 'MRKDKFKDKVFEIMNETENLAIADIESNDHGDRMNITLLDGSKFEIYIVEVKR' A
#
# COMPACT_ATOMS: atom_id res chain seq x y z
N MET A 1 8.41 1.47 13.87
CA MET A 1 8.64 2.83 13.31
C MET A 1 8.56 2.91 11.78
N ARG A 2 9.30 2.12 10.97
CA ARG A 2 9.16 2.18 9.48
C ARG A 2 7.90 1.51 8.93
N LYS A 3 7.54 0.31 9.45
CA LYS A 3 6.32 -0.41 9.06
C LYS A 3 5.02 0.34 9.37
N ASP A 4 5.00 1.03 10.53
CA ASP A 4 3.81 1.76 10.99
C ASP A 4 3.51 2.92 10.05
N LYS A 5 4.54 3.71 9.70
CA LYS A 5 4.41 4.78 8.69
C LYS A 5 3.94 4.30 7.32
N PHE A 6 4.35 3.10 6.91
CA PHE A 6 3.92 2.50 5.64
C PHE A 6 2.43 2.16 5.68
N LYS A 7 1.99 1.45 6.74
CA LYS A 7 0.58 1.11 6.93
C LYS A 7 -0.29 2.35 7.04
N ASP A 8 0.13 3.34 7.83
CA ASP A 8 -0.63 4.58 8.02
C ASP A 8 -0.85 5.32 6.70
N LYS A 9 0.17 5.38 5.83
CA LYS A 9 0.08 6.03 4.50
C LYS A 9 -0.88 5.28 3.56
N VAL A 10 -0.89 3.95 3.61
CA VAL A 10 -1.81 3.13 2.82
C VAL A 10 -3.24 3.31 3.31
N PHE A 11 -3.46 3.32 4.62
CA PHE A 11 -4.78 3.60 5.19
C PHE A 11 -5.26 5.02 4.87
N GLU A 12 -4.37 6.02 4.87
CA GLU A 12 -4.68 7.38 4.43
C GLU A 12 -5.17 7.40 2.97
N ILE A 13 -4.42 6.79 2.05
CA ILE A 13 -4.79 6.70 0.62
C ILE A 13 -6.10 5.92 0.43
N MET A 14 -6.29 4.81 1.15
CA MET A 14 -7.52 4.03 1.10
C MET A 14 -8.73 4.83 1.63
N ASN A 15 -8.53 5.65 2.67
CA ASN A 15 -9.59 6.49 3.23
C ASN A 15 -9.93 7.68 2.32
N GLU A 16 -8.97 8.21 1.57
CA GLU A 16 -9.22 9.27 0.58
C GLU A 16 -9.99 8.76 -0.65
N THR A 17 -9.88 7.46 -0.95
CA THR A 17 -10.66 6.83 -2.02
C THR A 17 -11.97 6.25 -1.46
N GLU A 18 -13.11 6.90 -1.74
CA GLU A 18 -14.42 6.43 -1.29
C GLU A 18 -14.80 5.01 -1.79
N ASN A 19 -14.09 4.44 -2.77
CA ASN A 19 -14.43 3.14 -3.36
C ASN A 19 -13.23 2.38 -3.98
N LEU A 20 -12.14 2.17 -3.25
CA LEU A 20 -11.16 1.14 -3.65
C LEU A 20 -11.69 -0.24 -3.22
N ALA A 21 -12.24 -0.97 -4.18
CA ALA A 21 -12.76 -2.33 -4.01
C ALA A 21 -11.60 -3.32 -3.79
N ILE A 22 -10.94 -3.29 -2.64
CA ILE A 22 -9.76 -4.11 -2.35
C ILE A 22 -10.19 -5.54 -2.03
N ALA A 23 -9.57 -6.49 -2.74
CA ALA A 23 -9.68 -7.92 -2.48
C ALA A 23 -8.62 -8.40 -1.49
N ASP A 24 -7.37 -7.95 -1.67
CA ASP A 24 -6.23 -8.42 -0.88
C ASP A 24 -5.10 -7.40 -0.81
N ILE A 25 -4.32 -7.44 0.29
CA ILE A 25 -3.14 -6.59 0.51
C ILE A 25 -1.99 -7.47 1.00
N GLU A 26 -0.95 -7.60 0.19
CA GLU A 26 0.26 -8.36 0.52
C GLU A 26 1.43 -7.39 0.76
N SER A 27 1.94 -7.36 2.00
CA SER A 27 3.14 -6.59 2.33
C SER A 27 4.39 -7.46 2.20
N ASN A 28 5.31 -7.06 1.30
CA ASN A 28 6.65 -7.65 1.26
C ASN A 28 7.61 -6.81 2.10
N ASP A 29 7.77 -7.21 3.35
CA ASP A 29 8.66 -6.58 4.33
C ASP A 29 10.12 -6.49 3.89
N HIS A 30 10.54 -7.34 2.95
CA HIS A 30 11.93 -7.43 2.51
C HIS A 30 12.29 -6.43 1.40
N GLY A 31 11.29 -5.75 0.81
CA GLY A 31 11.48 -4.91 -0.38
C GLY A 31 10.89 -3.50 -0.31
N ASP A 32 10.38 -3.06 0.85
CA ASP A 32 9.61 -1.80 0.98
C ASP A 32 8.47 -1.71 -0.06
N ARG A 33 7.89 -2.87 -0.42
CA ARG A 33 6.89 -3.05 -1.47
C ARG A 33 5.61 -3.66 -0.91
N MET A 34 4.48 -3.22 -1.43
CA MET A 34 3.17 -3.76 -1.11
C MET A 34 2.37 -3.95 -2.39
N ASN A 35 1.73 -5.11 -2.52
CA ASN A 35 0.82 -5.40 -3.61
C ASN A 35 -0.62 -5.30 -3.10
N ILE A 36 -1.43 -4.54 -3.82
CA ILE A 36 -2.87 -4.41 -3.57
C ILE A 36 -3.58 -5.05 -4.74
N THR A 37 -4.45 -6.01 -4.47
CA THR A 37 -5.33 -6.63 -5.46
C THR A 37 -6.74 -6.10 -5.25
N LEU A 38 -7.40 -5.66 -6.32
CA LEU A 38 -8.80 -5.25 -6.32
C LEU A 38 -9.73 -6.43 -6.65
N LEU A 39 -11.02 -6.27 -6.34
CA LEU A 39 -12.07 -7.27 -6.59
C LEU A 39 -12.29 -7.56 -8.08
N ASP A 40 -11.93 -6.63 -8.97
CA ASP A 40 -11.95 -6.82 -10.41
C ASP A 40 -10.73 -7.60 -10.94
N GLY A 41 -9.77 -7.92 -10.06
CA GLY A 41 -8.51 -8.59 -10.38
C GLY A 41 -7.36 -7.66 -10.75
N SER A 42 -7.58 -6.34 -10.83
CA SER A 42 -6.53 -5.34 -11.03
C SER A 42 -5.54 -5.34 -9.87
N LYS A 43 -4.25 -5.09 -10.16
CA LYS A 43 -3.18 -5.07 -9.14
C LYS A 43 -2.36 -3.80 -9.19
N PHE A 44 -2.06 -3.24 -8.03
CA PHE A 44 -1.18 -2.09 -7.85
C PHE A 44 -0.01 -2.47 -6.94
N GLU A 45 1.21 -2.08 -7.33
CA GLU A 45 2.39 -2.20 -6.46
C GLU A 45 2.75 -0.79 -5.94
N ILE A 46 2.83 -0.65 -4.63
CA ILE A 46 3.30 0.56 -3.95
C ILE A 46 4.70 0.28 -3.40
N TYR A 47 5.64 1.18 -3.68
CA TYR A 47 6.97 1.14 -3.08
C TYR A 47 7.28 2.47 -2.38
N ILE A 48 7.89 2.41 -1.21
CA ILE A 48 8.35 3.62 -0.50
C ILE A 48 9.84 3.82 -0.74
N VAL A 49 10.21 5.01 -1.20
CA VAL A 49 11.61 5.42 -1.32
C VAL A 49 11.89 6.50 -0.28
N GLU A 50 12.82 6.21 0.64
CA GLU A 50 13.27 7.21 1.60
C GLU A 50 14.28 8.15 0.92
N VAL A 51 13.83 9.34 0.53
CA VAL A 51 14.70 10.35 -0.06
C VAL A 51 15.46 11.05 1.07
N LYS A 52 16.75 10.72 1.25
CA LYS A 52 17.64 11.48 2.14
C LYS A 52 17.94 12.84 1.52
N ARG A 53 17.49 13.91 2.18
CA ARG A 53 17.94 15.29 1.94
C ARG A 53 19.30 15.54 2.59
#